data_AF-A0A929NPL8-F1
#
_entry.id   AF-A0A929NPL8-F1
#
_cell.length_a   1.000
_cell.length_b   1.000
_cell.length_c   1.000
_cell.angle_alpha   90.00
_cell.angle_beta   90.00
_cell.angle_gamma   90.00
#
_symmetry.space_group_name_H-M   'P 1'
#
loop_
_entity.id
_entity.type
_entity.pdbx_description
1 polymer ?
#
loop_
_entity_poly.entity_id
_entity_poly.type
_entity_poly.pdbx_seq_one_letter_code
_entity_poly.pdbx_strand_id
1 'polypeptide(L)'
;MKRFIFALIGASSMALLAAPASSAENVCGKRDDIVTRLENGYQEFNSAMGMSTNGGLVELYTSENGTWTLMLSQPDGVSCLIAAGENWESFNSPKSASQVF
;
A
#
# COMPACT_ATOMS: atom_id res chain seq x y z
N MET A 1 -7.92 72.63 13.17
CA MET A 1 -9.19 71.88 13.10
C MET A 1 -8.89 70.45 12.67
N LYS A 2 -9.42 69.48 13.42
CA LYS A 2 -9.13 68.04 13.37
C LYS A 2 -9.46 67.40 12.01
N ARG A 3 -8.58 66.52 11.54
CA ARG A 3 -8.96 65.22 10.96
C ARG A 3 -7.93 64.16 11.35
N PHE A 4 -8.27 63.42 12.41
CA PHE A 4 -7.86 62.03 12.58
C PHE A 4 -8.31 61.23 11.35
N ILE A 5 -7.55 60.23 10.90
CA ILE A 5 -8.08 58.91 10.50
C ILE A 5 -6.92 57.93 10.24
N PHE A 6 -6.80 57.01 11.21
CA PHE A 6 -6.53 55.57 11.15
C PHE A 6 -5.25 55.00 10.51
N ALA A 7 -4.43 54.45 11.40
CA ALA A 7 -3.45 53.41 11.16
C ALA A 7 -4.08 52.20 10.45
N LEU A 8 -3.55 51.84 9.28
CA LEU A 8 -3.82 50.57 8.63
C LEU A 8 -2.72 49.58 9.03
N ILE A 9 -3.02 48.79 10.05
CA ILE A 9 -2.30 47.56 10.40
C ILE A 9 -2.46 46.63 9.20
N GLY A 10 -1.38 46.42 8.44
CA GLY A 10 -1.33 45.47 7.35
C GLY A 10 -1.50 44.05 7.87
N ALA A 11 -2.71 43.52 7.80
CA ALA A 11 -2.99 42.10 8.04
C ALA A 11 -2.40 41.29 6.86
N SER A 12 -1.18 40.79 7.04
CA SER A 12 -0.56 39.88 6.08
C SER A 12 -1.27 38.53 6.18
N SER A 13 -2.20 38.27 5.26
CA SER A 13 -2.91 36.99 5.14
C SER A 13 -1.94 35.92 4.63
N MET A 14 -1.42 35.10 5.52
CA MET A 14 -0.62 33.93 5.19
C MET A 14 -1.53 32.89 4.49
N ALA A 15 -1.52 32.85 3.16
CA ALA A 15 -2.24 31.85 2.40
C ALA A 15 -1.53 30.49 2.54
N LEU A 16 -2.14 29.56 3.28
CA LEU A 16 -1.72 28.16 3.35
C LEU A 16 -2.01 27.50 1.99
N LEU A 17 -0.99 27.29 1.18
CA LEU A 17 -1.06 26.45 -0.01
C LEU A 17 -1.14 24.99 0.43
N ALA A 18 -2.32 24.39 0.35
CA ALA A 18 -2.48 22.94 0.52
C ALA A 18 -1.85 22.24 -0.71
N ALA A 19 -0.74 21.53 -0.51
CA ALA A 19 -0.18 20.67 -1.53
C ALA A 19 -1.10 19.45 -1.75
N PRO A 20 -1.29 18.97 -3.00
CA PRO A 20 -2.04 17.76 -3.24
C PRO A 20 -1.31 16.57 -2.61
N ALA A 21 -2.01 15.80 -1.77
CA ALA A 21 -1.52 14.52 -1.29
C ALA A 21 -1.54 13.54 -2.47
N SER A 22 -0.36 13.14 -2.95
CA SER A 22 -0.22 12.07 -3.93
C SER A 22 -0.40 10.73 -3.21
N SER A 23 -1.60 10.15 -3.27
CA SER A 23 -1.77 8.73 -2.94
C SER A 23 -1.08 7.92 -4.03
N ALA A 24 -0.09 7.09 -3.67
CA ALA A 24 0.47 6.13 -4.62
C ALA A 24 -0.67 5.23 -5.10
N GLU A 25 -0.96 5.26 -6.41
CA GLU A 25 -1.92 4.33 -7.00
C GLU A 25 -1.32 2.92 -6.95
N ASN A 26 -2.08 1.98 -6.44
CA ASN A 26 -1.66 0.58 -6.42
C ASN A 26 -1.55 0.05 -7.85
N VAL A 27 -0.49 -0.71 -8.12
CA VAL A 27 -0.34 -1.39 -9.41
C VAL A 27 -1.33 -2.55 -9.46
N CYS A 28 -2.30 -2.48 -10.36
CA CYS A 28 -3.37 -3.46 -10.49
C CYS A 28 -3.40 -4.09 -11.90
N GLY A 29 -3.91 -5.32 -12.00
CA GLY A 29 -4.02 -6.05 -13.26
C GLY A 29 -4.61 -7.44 -13.08
N LYS A 30 -4.48 -8.27 -14.12
CA LYS A 30 -4.81 -9.69 -14.02
C LYS A 30 -3.79 -10.38 -13.12
N ARG A 31 -4.28 -11.26 -12.24
CA ARG A 31 -3.43 -12.02 -11.32
C ARG A 31 -2.24 -12.68 -12.01
N ASP A 32 -2.49 -13.43 -13.09
CA ASP A 32 -1.46 -14.23 -13.76
C ASP A 32 -0.35 -13.36 -14.38
N ASP A 33 -0.69 -12.18 -14.87
CA ASP A 33 0.30 -11.24 -15.43
C ASP A 33 1.22 -10.71 -14.31
N ILE A 34 0.64 -10.39 -13.15
CA ILE A 34 1.40 -9.94 -11.97
C ILE A 34 2.26 -11.08 -11.42
N VAL A 35 1.71 -12.28 -11.25
CA VAL A 35 2.46 -13.45 -10.77
C VAL A 35 3.64 -13.75 -11.70
N THR A 36 3.41 -13.77 -13.01
CA THR A 36 4.48 -13.97 -14.01
C THR A 36 5.57 -12.92 -13.89
N ARG A 37 5.21 -11.67 -13.59
CA ARG A 37 6.16 -10.57 -13.37
C ARG A 37 6.98 -10.76 -12.09
N LEU A 38 6.33 -11.16 -11.00
CA LEU A 38 6.98 -11.40 -9.69
C LEU A 38 7.96 -12.57 -9.78
N GLU A 39 7.53 -13.69 -10.36
CA GLU A 39 8.35 -14.89 -10.50
C GLU A 39 9.56 -14.66 -11.41
N ASN A 40 9.36 -14.08 -12.60
CA ASN A 40 10.45 -13.93 -13.56
C ASN A 40 11.33 -12.71 -13.29
N GLY A 41 10.75 -11.63 -12.76
CA GLY A 41 11.44 -10.35 -12.57
C GLY A 41 12.14 -10.23 -11.22
N TYR A 42 11.55 -10.79 -10.18
CA TYR A 42 12.02 -10.64 -8.79
C TYR A 42 12.39 -11.97 -8.13
N GLN A 43 12.10 -13.10 -8.80
CA GLN A 43 12.23 -14.43 -8.21
C GLN A 43 11.42 -14.58 -6.93
N GLU A 44 10.28 -13.88 -6.86
CA GLU A 44 9.35 -13.95 -5.76
C GLU A 44 8.28 -14.98 -6.05
N PHE A 45 8.11 -15.94 -5.14
CA PHE A 45 7.12 -17.01 -5.25
C PHE A 45 6.14 -16.93 -4.08
N ASN A 46 4.92 -17.41 -4.28
CA ASN A 46 3.88 -17.39 -3.25
C ASN A 46 4.32 -18.21 -2.02
N SER A 47 4.48 -17.54 -0.88
CA SER A 47 4.92 -18.15 0.38
C SER A 47 3.81 -18.24 1.42
N ALA A 48 2.76 -17.42 1.31
CA ALA A 48 1.57 -17.50 2.13
C ALA A 48 0.35 -16.91 1.42
N MET A 49 -0.83 -17.38 1.79
CA MET A 49 -2.10 -16.81 1.34
C MET A 49 -3.22 -17.01 2.35
N GLY A 50 -4.25 -16.17 2.28
CA GLY A 50 -5.44 -16.27 3.12
C GLY A 50 -6.60 -15.45 2.58
N MET A 51 -7.83 -15.87 2.90
CA MET A 51 -9.04 -15.13 2.56
C MET A 51 -9.29 -14.04 3.60
N SER A 52 -9.49 -12.80 3.16
CA SER A 52 -9.96 -11.71 4.02
C SER A 52 -11.47 -11.77 4.22
N THR A 53 -11.98 -11.10 5.27
CA THR A 53 -13.41 -11.11 5.62
C THR A 53 -14.33 -10.61 4.51
N ASN A 54 -13.84 -9.75 3.62
CA ASN A 54 -14.58 -9.25 2.46
C ASN A 54 -14.49 -10.17 1.22
N GLY A 55 -13.90 -11.36 1.34
CA GLY A 55 -13.81 -12.34 0.26
C GLY A 55 -12.66 -12.11 -0.72
N GLY A 56 -11.76 -11.18 -0.44
CA GLY A 56 -10.52 -11.01 -1.19
C GLY A 56 -9.48 -12.07 -0.78
N LEU A 57 -8.66 -12.51 -1.74
CA LEU A 57 -7.51 -13.36 -1.45
C LEU A 57 -6.27 -12.50 -1.24
N VAL A 58 -5.72 -12.52 -0.03
CA VAL A 58 -4.43 -11.90 0.30
C VAL A 58 -3.34 -12.92 0.03
N GLU A 59 -2.30 -12.49 -0.68
CA GLU A 59 -1.20 -13.33 -1.13
C GLU A 59 0.12 -12.63 -0.84
N LEU A 60 1.07 -13.36 -0.28
CA LEU A 60 2.43 -12.90 -0.02
C LEU A 60 3.39 -13.67 -0.92
N TYR A 61 4.22 -12.92 -1.63
CA TYR A 61 5.28 -13.41 -2.50
C TYR A 61 6.63 -13.00 -1.91
N THR A 62 7.58 -13.93 -1.87
CA THR A 62 8.90 -13.72 -1.27
C THR A 62 9.97 -14.39 -2.10
N SER A 63 11.15 -13.82 -2.14
CA SER A 63 12.32 -14.39 -2.81
C SER A 63 13.41 -14.79 -1.82
N GLU A 64 14.33 -15.65 -2.24
CA GLU A 64 15.49 -16.04 -1.42
C GLU A 64 16.47 -14.89 -1.18
N ASN A 65 16.45 -13.86 -2.05
CA ASN A 65 17.29 -12.67 -1.91
C ASN A 65 16.68 -11.59 -0.99
N GLY A 66 15.49 -11.85 -0.42
CA GLY A 66 14.87 -11.01 0.60
C GLY A 66 13.90 -9.96 0.07
N THR A 67 13.60 -9.91 -1.23
CA THR A 67 12.49 -9.10 -1.74
C THR A 67 11.14 -9.75 -1.44
N TRP A 68 10.11 -8.93 -1.32
CA TRP A 68 8.75 -9.41 -1.07
C TRP A 68 7.69 -8.47 -1.65
N THR A 69 6.54 -9.05 -1.96
CA THR A 69 5.35 -8.35 -2.45
C THR A 69 4.08 -8.92 -1.82
N LEU A 70 3.19 -8.03 -1.36
CA LEU A 70 1.85 -8.34 -0.89
C LEU A 70 0.82 -7.95 -1.95
N MET A 71 -0.01 -8.91 -2.34
CA MET A 71 -1.05 -8.74 -3.35
C MET A 71 -2.42 -9.05 -2.76
N LEU A 72 -3.42 -8.26 -3.14
CA LEU A 72 -4.84 -8.53 -2.88
C LEU A 72 -5.55 -8.82 -4.19
N SER A 73 -6.10 -10.02 -4.32
CA SER A 73 -6.91 -10.47 -5.45
C SER A 73 -8.38 -10.43 -5.09
N GLN A 74 -9.17 -9.68 -5.83
CA GLN A 74 -10.61 -9.54 -5.59
C GLN A 74 -11.42 -10.57 -6.39
N PRO A 75 -12.66 -10.90 -5.95
CA PRO A 75 -13.52 -11.85 -6.66
C PRO A 75 -13.89 -11.44 -8.09
N ASP A 76 -13.80 -10.15 -8.42
CA ASP A 76 -14.00 -9.62 -9.76
C ASP A 76 -12.83 -9.89 -10.72
N GLY A 77 -11.77 -10.54 -10.23
CA GLY A 77 -10.59 -10.94 -11.00
C GLY A 77 -9.49 -9.87 -11.06
N VAL A 78 -9.66 -8.73 -10.40
CA VAL A 78 -8.61 -7.69 -10.30
C VAL A 78 -7.69 -8.01 -9.13
N SER A 79 -6.38 -8.02 -9.39
CA SER A 79 -5.35 -8.15 -8.38
C SER A 79 -4.53 -6.87 -8.30
N CYS A 80 -4.26 -6.40 -7.09
CA CYS A 80 -3.49 -5.19 -6.84
C CYS A 80 -2.33 -5.47 -5.89
N LEU A 81 -1.15 -4.93 -6.20
CA LEU A 81 -0.03 -4.87 -5.26
C LEU A 81 -0.36 -3.81 -4.19
N ILE A 82 -0.42 -4.23 -2.94
CA ILE A 82 -0.80 -3.37 -1.81
C ILE A 82 0.38 -3.03 -0.90
N ALA A 83 1.47 -3.79 -0.98
CA ALA A 83 2.77 -3.46 -0.39
C ALA A 83 3.88 -4.23 -1.10
N ALA A 84 5.10 -3.71 -1.07
CA ALA A 84 6.30 -4.40 -1.55
C ALA A 84 7.53 -3.85 -0.82
N GLY A 85 8.62 -4.62 -0.79
CA GLY A 85 9.86 -4.20 -0.16
C GLY A 85 10.97 -5.23 -0.21
N GLU A 86 11.93 -5.04 0.69
CA GLU A 86 13.14 -5.86 0.83
C GLU A 86 13.31 -6.29 2.30
N ASN A 87 14.37 -7.06 2.57
CA ASN A 87 14.71 -7.59 3.90
C ASN A 87 13.61 -8.45 4.52
N TRP A 88 12.99 -9.31 3.71
CA TRP A 88 12.01 -10.28 4.19
C TRP A 88 12.66 -11.28 5.17
N GLU A 89 12.03 -11.47 6.34
CA GLU A 89 12.42 -12.46 7.33
C GLU A 89 11.25 -13.42 7.60
N SER A 90 11.49 -14.72 7.45
CA SER A 90 10.50 -15.75 7.78
C SER A 90 10.77 -16.36 9.16
N PHE A 91 9.80 -16.24 10.07
CA PHE A 91 9.82 -16.98 11.33
C PHE A 91 8.98 -18.25 11.19
N ASN A 92 9.53 -19.40 11.57
CA ASN A 92 8.76 -20.64 11.65
C ASN A 92 7.71 -20.51 12.77
N SER A 93 6.45 -20.30 12.40
CA SER A 93 5.36 -20.32 13.36
C SER A 93 4.86 -21.76 13.57
N PRO A 94 4.74 -22.25 14.82
CA PRO A 94 4.03 -23.50 15.09
C PRO A 94 2.61 -23.36 14.58
N LYS A 95 2.13 -24.34 13.79
CA LYS A 95 0.78 -24.33 13.24
C LYS A 95 -0.24 -24.64 14.34
N SER A 96 -0.48 -23.71 15.25
CA SER A 96 -1.56 -23.79 16.24
C SER A 96 -2.84 -23.21 15.61
N ALA A 97 -3.61 -24.08 14.97
CA ALA A 97 -4.94 -23.74 14.51
C ALA A 97 -5.89 -23.71 15.72
N SER A 98 -6.21 -22.52 16.23
CA SER A 98 -7.50 -22.20 16.87
C SER A 98 -7.44 -20.78 17.44
N GLN A 99 -7.93 -19.84 16.65
CA GLN A 99 -8.91 -18.82 17.02
C GLN A 99 -9.07 -17.92 15.79
N VAL A 100 -10.04 -18.30 14.95
CA VAL A 100 -10.65 -17.32 14.04
C VAL A 100 -11.39 -16.34 14.96
N PHE A 101 -11.17 -15.05 14.73
CA PHE A 101 -11.72 -13.93 15.51
C PHE A 101 -13.20 -14.10 15.87
#